data_AF-A0A2N5FJ19-F1
#
_entry.id   AF-A0A2N5FJ19-F1
#
_cell.length_a   1.000
_cell.length_b   1.000
_cell.length_c   1.000
_cell.angle_alpha   90.00
_cell.angle_beta   90.00
_cell.angle_gamma   90.00
#
_symmetry.space_group_name_H-M   'P 1'
#
loop_
_entity.id
_entity.type
_entity.pdbx_description
1 polymer ?
#
loop_
_entity_poly.entity_id
_entity_poly.type
_entity_poly.pdbx_seq_one_letter_code
_entity_poly.pdbx_strand_id
1 'polypeptide(L)'
;MTHSEPRYIWIAIALLLVISSFFVVLIVPYTLHNILFYTANTAMIQTPKLVLYMYGISMGIMAIACFVMYLNQKKLWKFALPLFIAGMAGIALGTDHYKVVTYDEIKFSKPWSFTEESYKWDEVEQIITEKSEDKSVRWQVKMFFKDGEELVFVRDRNFNNSHSNFYSAAKINKVPYKGIND
;
A
#
# COMPACT_ATOMS: atom_id res chain seq x y z
N MET A 1 9.09 31.43 -33.95
CA MET A 1 9.06 30.69 -32.67
C MET A 1 7.60 30.48 -32.32
N THR A 2 7.10 29.26 -32.43
CA THR A 2 5.70 28.92 -32.19
C THR A 2 5.40 29.02 -30.70
N HIS A 3 4.53 29.96 -30.31
CA HIS A 3 3.93 29.99 -28.98
C HIS A 3 3.12 28.72 -28.79
N SER A 4 3.67 27.72 -28.10
CA SER A 4 2.90 26.57 -27.62
C SER A 4 1.84 27.10 -26.65
N GLU A 5 0.56 26.99 -27.04
CA GLU A 5 -0.52 27.42 -26.17
C GLU A 5 -0.46 26.64 -24.85
N PRO A 6 -0.59 27.31 -23.68
CA PRO A 6 -0.45 26.68 -22.37
C PRO A 6 -1.35 25.46 -22.16
N ARG A 7 -2.46 25.34 -22.90
CA ARG A 7 -3.36 24.18 -22.80
C ARG A 7 -2.71 22.86 -23.18
N TYR A 8 -1.78 22.85 -24.14
CA TYR A 8 -1.15 21.62 -24.63
C TYR A 8 -0.26 20.93 -23.58
N ILE A 9 0.16 21.66 -22.54
CA ILE A 9 0.91 21.06 -21.44
C ILE A 9 0.06 20.03 -20.69
N TRP A 10 -1.24 20.29 -20.55
CA TRP A 10 -2.15 19.44 -19.77
C TRP A 10 -2.43 18.11 -20.46
N ILE A 11 -2.56 18.10 -21.79
CA ILE A 11 -2.70 16.84 -22.54
C ILE A 11 -1.40 16.04 -22.52
N ALA A 12 -0.24 16.70 -22.60
CA ALA A 12 1.05 16.03 -22.46
C ALA A 12 1.19 15.37 -21.08
N ILE A 13 0.82 16.08 -20.00
CA ILE A 13 0.81 15.53 -18.64
C ILE A 13 -0.19 14.37 -18.51
N ALA A 14 -1.40 14.49 -19.07
CA ALA A 14 -2.40 13.43 -19.02
C ALA A 14 -1.89 12.14 -19.69
N LEU A 15 -1.31 12.25 -20.89
CA LEU A 15 -0.72 11.12 -21.61
C LEU A 15 0.46 10.52 -20.82
N LEU A 16 1.32 11.36 -20.26
CA LEU A 16 2.44 10.91 -19.44
C LEU A 16 1.95 10.18 -18.19
N LEU A 17 0.92 10.66 -17.51
CA LEU A 17 0.31 9.98 -16.36
C LEU A 17 -0.25 8.61 -16.75
N VAL A 18 -0.97 8.51 -17.87
CA VAL A 18 -1.51 7.22 -18.34
C VAL A 18 -0.39 6.24 -18.66
N ILE A 19 0.61 6.66 -19.43
CA ILE A 19 1.72 5.77 -19.83
C ILE A 19 2.56 5.38 -18.61
N SER A 20 2.91 6.35 -17.76
CA SER A 20 3.71 6.09 -16.56
C SER A 20 2.96 5.29 -15.51
N SER A 21 1.61 5.32 -15.48
CA SER A 21 0.82 4.60 -14.47
C SER A 21 1.12 3.11 -14.44
N PHE A 22 1.37 2.50 -15.60
CA PHE A 22 1.72 1.09 -15.68
C PHE A 22 2.98 0.76 -14.86
N PHE A 23 3.99 1.62 -14.92
CA PHE A 23 5.24 1.45 -14.18
C PHE A 23 5.13 1.92 -12.73
N VAL A 24 4.51 3.08 -12.51
CA VAL A 24 4.38 3.70 -11.19
C VAL A 24 3.59 2.79 -10.26
N VAL A 25 2.43 2.29 -10.69
CA VAL A 25 1.58 1.42 -9.85
C VAL A 25 2.32 0.15 -9.42
N LEU A 26 3.16 -0.42 -10.28
CA LEU A 26 3.85 -1.68 -10.00
C LEU A 26 5.13 -1.52 -9.18
N ILE A 27 5.81 -0.37 -9.27
CA ILE A 27 7.15 -0.18 -8.68
C ILE A 27 7.11 0.74 -7.47
N VAL A 28 6.41 1.87 -7.59
CA VAL A 28 6.53 2.97 -6.63
C VAL A 28 5.98 2.60 -5.25
N PRO A 29 4.79 1.98 -5.08
CA PRO A 29 4.29 1.60 -3.76
C PRO A 29 5.27 0.73 -2.96
N TYR A 30 5.77 -0.34 -3.58
CA TYR A 30 6.73 -1.25 -2.92
C TYR A 30 8.04 -0.54 -2.58
N THR A 31 8.53 0.31 -3.49
CA THR A 31 9.77 1.05 -3.29
C THR A 31 9.62 2.06 -2.15
N LEU A 32 8.51 2.80 -2.11
CA LEU A 32 8.23 3.76 -1.05
C LEU A 32 8.11 3.10 0.31
N HIS A 33 7.35 2.01 0.44
CA HIS A 33 7.25 1.30 1.71
C HIS A 33 8.60 0.75 2.18
N ASN A 34 9.45 0.26 1.27
CA ASN A 34 10.80 -0.14 1.63
C ASN A 34 11.65 1.06 2.08
N ILE A 35 11.61 2.20 1.38
CA ILE A 35 12.37 3.39 1.78
C ILE A 35 11.92 3.92 3.15
N LEU A 36 10.61 3.91 3.40
CA LEU A 36 10.02 4.49 4.62
C LEU A 36 10.17 3.59 5.85
N PHE A 37 10.06 2.27 5.68
CA PHE A 37 9.92 1.34 6.80
C PHE A 37 11.07 0.31 6.93
N TYR A 38 11.99 0.27 5.97
CA TYR A 38 13.13 -0.66 6.08
C TYR A 38 14.18 -0.11 7.05
N THR A 39 14.44 -0.88 8.09
CA THR A 39 15.50 -0.65 9.07
C THR A 39 16.24 -1.96 9.33
N ALA A 40 17.36 -1.91 10.05
CA ALA A 40 18.07 -3.12 10.48
C ALA A 40 17.22 -4.04 11.37
N ASN A 41 16.18 -3.50 11.99
CA ASN A 41 15.27 -4.22 12.88
C ASN A 41 14.01 -4.75 12.16
N THR A 42 13.86 -4.48 10.86
CA THR A 42 12.67 -4.85 10.12
C THR A 42 12.72 -6.32 9.73
N ALA A 43 11.80 -7.13 10.28
CA ALA A 43 11.67 -8.53 9.93
C ALA A 43 10.93 -8.69 8.60
N MET A 44 9.87 -7.91 8.39
CA MET A 44 9.04 -7.97 7.19
C MET A 44 8.29 -6.66 6.92
N ILE A 45 8.14 -6.31 5.64
CA ILE A 45 7.23 -5.27 5.16
C ILE A 45 6.29 -5.93 4.16
N GLN A 46 4.98 -5.73 4.29
CA GLN A 46 4.01 -6.12 3.28
C GLN A 46 3.22 -4.90 2.81
N THR A 47 3.27 -4.67 1.50
CA THR A 47 2.41 -3.70 0.81
C THR A 47 1.10 -4.39 0.43
N PRO A 48 -0.04 -4.02 1.03
CA PRO A 48 -1.32 -4.61 0.69
C PRO A 48 -1.67 -4.37 -0.79
N LYS A 49 -2.32 -5.35 -1.44
CA LYS A 49 -2.71 -5.23 -2.85
C LYS A 49 -3.64 -4.05 -3.13
N LEU A 50 -4.43 -3.66 -2.13
CA LEU A 50 -5.32 -2.50 -2.21
C LEU A 50 -4.55 -1.22 -2.57
N VAL A 51 -3.30 -1.08 -2.12
CA VAL A 51 -2.44 0.07 -2.45
C VAL A 51 -2.21 0.21 -3.95
N LEU A 52 -2.02 -0.91 -4.66
CA LEU A 52 -1.83 -0.89 -6.12
C LEU A 52 -3.09 -0.34 -6.82
N TYR A 53 -4.27 -0.77 -6.36
CA TYR A 53 -5.53 -0.25 -6.90
C TYR A 53 -5.72 1.23 -6.55
N MET A 54 -5.39 1.65 -5.33
CA MET A 54 -5.47 3.05 -4.92
C MET A 54 -4.57 3.94 -5.79
N TYR A 55 -3.32 3.54 -6.00
CA TYR A 55 -2.39 4.25 -6.91
C TYR A 55 -2.93 4.30 -8.34
N GLY A 56 -3.42 3.17 -8.87
CA GLY A 56 -3.95 3.11 -10.24
C GLY A 56 -5.18 4.01 -10.45
N ILE A 57 -6.15 3.93 -9.54
CA ILE A 57 -7.36 4.77 -9.56
C ILE A 57 -6.98 6.24 -9.44
N SER A 58 -6.11 6.58 -8.49
CA SER A 58 -5.63 7.96 -8.29
C SER A 58 -4.95 8.54 -9.52
N MET A 59 -4.05 7.78 -10.15
CA MET A 59 -3.38 8.23 -11.37
C MET A 59 -4.37 8.41 -12.53
N GLY A 60 -5.35 7.51 -12.66
CA GLY A 60 -6.43 7.64 -13.64
C GLY A 60 -7.26 8.92 -13.41
N ILE A 61 -7.63 9.20 -12.16
CA ILE A 61 -8.33 10.42 -11.76
C ILE A 61 -7.51 11.67 -12.13
N MET A 62 -6.21 11.68 -11.82
CA MET A 62 -5.31 12.79 -12.17
C MET A 62 -5.18 12.98 -13.69
N ALA A 63 -5.10 11.89 -14.45
CA ALA A 63 -5.05 11.94 -15.90
C ALA A 63 -6.33 12.53 -16.50
N ILE A 64 -7.50 12.10 -16.00
CA ILE A 64 -8.81 12.67 -16.39
C ILE A 64 -8.86 14.15 -16.04
N ALA A 65 -8.42 14.54 -14.85
CA ALA A 65 -8.37 15.95 -14.45
C ALA A 65 -7.49 16.79 -15.40
N CYS A 66 -6.30 16.30 -15.77
CA CYS A 66 -5.43 16.96 -16.74
C CYS A 66 -6.07 17.04 -18.13
N PHE A 67 -6.74 15.99 -18.59
CA PHE A 67 -7.47 16.00 -19.85
C PHE A 67 -8.60 17.06 -19.84
N VAL A 68 -9.33 17.19 -18.74
CA VAL A 68 -10.37 18.23 -18.59
C VAL A 68 -9.75 19.64 -18.58
N MET A 69 -8.59 19.84 -17.93
CA MET A 69 -7.85 21.11 -17.97
C MET A 69 -7.39 21.49 -19.39
N TYR A 70 -7.01 20.51 -20.21
CA TYR A 70 -6.64 20.72 -21.61
C TYR A 70 -7.78 21.35 -22.45
N LEU A 71 -9.04 21.00 -22.18
CA LEU A 71 -10.19 21.59 -22.87
C LEU A 71 -10.30 23.12 -22.65
N ASN A 72 -9.59 23.66 -21.65
CA ASN A 72 -9.41 25.09 -21.38
C ASN A 72 -10.71 25.89 -21.24
N GLN A 73 -11.79 25.25 -20.77
CA GLN A 73 -13.05 25.93 -20.48
C GLN A 73 -13.10 26.33 -19.00
N LYS A 74 -13.25 27.64 -18.71
CA LYS A 74 -13.25 28.18 -17.33
C LYS A 74 -14.20 27.45 -16.36
N LYS A 75 -15.34 26.96 -16.85
CA LYS A 75 -16.32 26.20 -16.04
C LYS A 75 -15.79 24.83 -15.62
N LEU A 76 -15.05 24.16 -16.50
CA LEU A 76 -14.50 22.82 -16.26
C LEU A 76 -13.33 22.82 -15.28
N TRP A 77 -12.56 23.91 -15.25
CA TRP A 77 -11.45 24.09 -14.30
C TRP A 77 -11.89 24.00 -12.82
N LYS A 78 -13.11 24.46 -12.50
CA LYS A 78 -13.68 24.37 -11.15
C LYS A 78 -13.87 22.91 -10.68
N PHE A 79 -13.98 21.97 -11.61
CA PHE A 79 -14.10 20.54 -11.31
C PHE A 79 -12.76 19.82 -11.46
N ALA A 80 -11.97 20.19 -12.47
CA ALA A 80 -10.71 19.52 -12.77
C ALA A 80 -9.66 19.69 -11.66
N LEU A 81 -9.53 20.89 -11.08
CA LEU A 81 -8.53 21.12 -10.04
C LEU A 81 -8.81 20.33 -8.76
N PRO A 82 -10.03 20.33 -8.18
CA PRO A 82 -10.36 19.45 -7.05
C PRO A 82 -10.17 17.97 -7.38
N LEU A 83 -10.49 17.55 -8.60
CA LEU A 83 -10.33 16.16 -9.03
C LEU A 83 -8.85 15.75 -9.06
N PHE A 84 -7.97 16.63 -9.54
CA PHE A 84 -6.52 16.39 -9.52
C PHE A 84 -6.00 16.25 -8.09
N ILE A 85 -6.43 17.15 -7.19
CA ILE A 85 -6.07 17.11 -5.76
C ILE A 85 -6.58 15.84 -5.10
N ALA A 86 -7.81 15.40 -5.40
CA ALA A 86 -8.37 14.14 -4.90
C ALA A 86 -7.54 12.93 -5.35
N GLY A 87 -7.06 12.93 -6.61
CA GLY A 87 -6.13 11.92 -7.09
C GLY A 87 -4.83 11.88 -6.28
N MET A 88 -4.21 13.04 -6.04
CA MET A 88 -3.01 13.14 -5.18
C MET A 88 -3.26 12.64 -3.75
N ALA A 89 -4.39 13.02 -3.16
CA ALA A 89 -4.78 12.56 -1.82
C ALA A 89 -4.95 11.03 -1.78
N GLY A 90 -5.50 10.42 -2.83
CA GLY A 90 -5.60 8.96 -2.92
C GLY A 90 -4.24 8.25 -3.03
N ILE A 91 -3.23 8.86 -3.66
CA ILE A 91 -1.84 8.35 -3.63
C ILE A 91 -1.29 8.41 -2.21
N ALA A 92 -1.50 9.52 -1.50
CA ALA A 92 -1.08 9.67 -0.11
C ALA A 92 -1.73 8.61 0.80
N LEU A 93 -3.04 8.43 0.70
CA LEU A 93 -3.78 7.38 1.42
C LEU A 93 -3.29 5.96 1.07
N GLY A 94 -2.95 5.71 -0.19
CA GLY A 94 -2.38 4.43 -0.60
C GLY A 94 -1.02 4.17 0.02
N THR A 95 -0.19 5.21 0.14
CA THR A 95 1.15 5.15 0.75
C THR A 95 1.07 4.94 2.26
N ASP A 96 0.02 5.42 2.90
CA ASP A 96 -0.19 5.21 4.33
C ASP A 96 -0.68 3.80 4.64
N HIS A 97 -1.26 3.07 3.69
CA HIS A 97 -1.76 1.73 3.93
C HIS A 97 -0.63 0.68 3.82
N TYR A 98 -0.04 0.31 4.95
CA TYR A 98 1.08 -0.65 5.00
C TYR A 98 0.97 -1.64 6.17
N LYS A 99 1.80 -2.68 6.15
CA LYS A 99 2.00 -3.63 7.27
C LYS A 99 3.49 -3.88 7.46
N VAL A 100 3.99 -3.67 8.67
CA VAL A 100 5.41 -3.78 9.03
C VAL A 100 5.52 -4.62 10.29
N VAL A 101 6.46 -5.55 10.27
CA VAL A 101 6.82 -6.40 11.42
C VAL A 101 8.30 -6.18 11.67
N THR A 102 8.63 -5.77 12.88
CA THR A 102 10.00 -5.64 13.36
C THR A 102 10.27 -6.68 14.43
N TYR A 103 11.51 -6.82 14.90
CA TYR A 103 11.78 -7.72 16.02
C TYR A 103 11.23 -7.22 17.36
N ASP A 104 10.85 -5.94 17.46
CA ASP A 104 10.35 -5.31 18.69
C ASP A 104 8.82 -5.09 18.70
N GLU A 105 8.25 -4.73 17.56
CA GLU A 105 6.84 -4.36 17.43
C GLU A 105 6.26 -4.67 16.02
N ILE A 106 4.93 -4.64 15.94
CA ILE A 106 4.13 -4.80 14.74
C ILE A 106 3.39 -3.49 14.49
N LYS A 107 3.59 -2.90 13.31
CA LYS A 107 2.98 -1.63 12.91
C LYS A 107 2.16 -1.80 11.64
N PHE A 108 0.98 -1.23 11.60
CA PHE A 108 0.19 -1.21 10.37
C PHE A 108 -0.75 -0.01 10.36
N SER A 109 -1.18 0.38 9.16
CA SER A 109 -2.23 1.36 8.99
C SER A 109 -3.34 0.77 8.13
N LYS A 110 -4.58 1.04 8.53
CA LYS A 110 -5.80 0.56 7.88
C LYS A 110 -6.06 1.36 6.59
N PRO A 111 -6.71 0.78 5.58
CA PRO A 111 -6.97 1.50 4.34
C PRO A 111 -7.87 2.71 4.61
N TRP A 112 -7.65 3.80 3.87
CA TRP A 112 -8.40 5.06 4.00
C TRP A 112 -8.21 5.77 5.35
N SER A 113 -7.20 5.37 6.12
CA SER A 113 -6.81 5.99 7.38
C SER A 113 -5.41 6.60 7.24
N PHE A 114 -5.10 7.56 8.10
CA PHE A 114 -3.74 8.03 8.35
C PHE A 114 -3.28 7.64 9.78
N THR A 115 -3.99 6.71 10.39
CA THR A 115 -3.74 6.25 11.75
C THR A 115 -2.91 4.98 11.71
N GLU A 116 -1.70 5.07 12.26
CA GLU A 116 -0.85 3.93 12.55
C GLU A 116 -1.30 3.26 13.84
N GLU A 117 -1.53 1.96 13.77
CA GLU A 117 -1.70 1.07 14.92
C GLU A 117 -0.36 0.36 15.15
N SER A 118 0.10 0.33 16.41
CA SER A 118 1.32 -0.35 16.82
C SER A 118 1.04 -1.28 18.00
N TYR A 119 1.55 -2.50 17.90
CA TYR A 119 1.43 -3.55 18.90
C TYR A 119 2.81 -4.10 19.24
N LYS A 120 3.08 -4.29 20.52
CA LYS A 120 4.22 -5.07 20.97
C LYS A 120 3.93 -6.57 20.81
N TRP A 121 4.99 -7.36 20.74
CA TRP A 121 4.85 -8.80 20.63
C TRP A 121 4.16 -9.46 21.82
N ASP A 122 4.27 -8.90 23.02
CA ASP A 122 3.56 -9.39 24.21
C ASP A 122 2.05 -9.08 24.19
N GLU A 123 1.59 -8.25 23.26
CA GLU A 123 0.18 -7.97 22.99
C GLU A 123 -0.42 -8.93 21.94
N VAL A 124 0.42 -9.75 21.29
CA VAL A 124 -0.02 -10.80 20.36
C VAL A 124 -0.47 -12.02 21.16
N GLU A 125 -1.70 -12.47 20.92
CA GLU A 125 -2.25 -13.67 21.54
C GLU A 125 -1.73 -14.93 20.85
N GLN A 126 -1.84 -14.99 19.52
CA GLN A 126 -1.41 -16.13 18.72
C GLN A 126 -1.27 -15.79 17.24
N ILE A 127 -0.50 -16.62 16.53
CA ILE A 127 -0.34 -16.57 15.08
C ILE A 127 -0.83 -17.88 14.47
N ILE A 128 -1.74 -17.81 13.51
CA ILE A 128 -2.31 -18.97 12.83
C ILE A 128 -1.99 -18.90 11.34
N THR A 129 -1.52 -20.01 10.77
CA THR A 129 -1.43 -20.15 9.30
C THR A 129 -2.57 -20.99 8.78
N GLU A 130 -3.36 -20.42 7.88
CA GLU A 130 -4.55 -21.07 7.33
C GLU A 130 -4.65 -20.85 5.82
N LYS A 131 -5.61 -21.53 5.18
CA LYS A 131 -5.88 -21.38 3.76
C LYS A 131 -6.28 -19.94 3.47
N SER A 132 -5.71 -19.34 2.43
CA SER A 132 -6.02 -17.95 2.11
C SER A 132 -7.43 -17.80 1.55
N GLU A 133 -8.09 -16.70 1.92
CA GLU A 133 -9.32 -16.23 1.27
C GLU A 133 -9.03 -15.63 -0.11
N ASP A 134 -7.80 -15.14 -0.33
CA ASP A 134 -7.35 -14.64 -1.62
C ASP A 134 -6.99 -15.82 -2.55
N LYS A 135 -7.80 -16.01 -3.60
CA LYS A 135 -7.61 -17.10 -4.59
C LYS A 135 -6.24 -17.09 -5.29
N SER A 136 -5.53 -15.97 -5.28
CA SER A 136 -4.20 -15.88 -5.89
C SER A 136 -3.08 -16.47 -5.03
N VAL A 137 -3.34 -16.77 -3.75
CA VAL A 137 -2.34 -17.32 -2.82
C VAL A 137 -2.94 -18.51 -2.05
N ARG A 138 -2.14 -19.54 -1.75
CA ARG A 138 -2.66 -20.74 -1.08
C ARG A 138 -2.88 -20.54 0.42
N TRP A 139 -2.03 -19.75 1.07
CA TRP A 139 -1.96 -19.63 2.52
C TRP A 139 -1.91 -18.16 2.94
N GLN A 140 -2.43 -17.88 4.13
CA GLN A 140 -2.32 -16.60 4.82
C GLN A 140 -1.93 -16.83 6.27
N VAL A 141 -1.36 -15.80 6.90
CA VAL A 141 -0.98 -15.78 8.30
C VAL A 141 -1.84 -14.75 9.00
N LYS A 142 -2.64 -15.19 9.96
CA LYS A 142 -3.47 -14.33 10.82
C LYS A 142 -2.77 -14.14 12.15
N MET A 143 -2.60 -12.89 12.56
CA MET A 143 -2.12 -12.50 13.87
C MET A 143 -3.30 -11.97 14.66
N PHE A 144 -3.57 -12.60 15.80
CA PHE A 144 -4.63 -12.19 16.71
C PHE A 144 -4.01 -11.46 17.89
N PHE A 145 -4.51 -10.27 18.19
CA PHE A 145 -4.08 -9.47 19.33
C PHE A 145 -5.02 -9.67 20.51
N LYS A 146 -4.52 -9.43 21.73
CA LYS A 146 -5.26 -9.64 22.98
C LYS A 146 -6.49 -8.74 23.14
N ASP A 147 -6.58 -7.66 22.37
CA ASP A 147 -7.72 -6.74 22.33
C ASP A 147 -8.82 -7.18 21.35
N GLY A 148 -8.58 -8.27 20.60
CA GLY A 148 -9.49 -8.82 19.61
C GLY A 148 -9.28 -8.29 18.19
N GLU A 149 -8.30 -7.40 17.96
CA GLU A 149 -7.93 -6.99 16.60
C GLU A 149 -7.20 -8.13 15.86
N GLU A 150 -7.31 -8.12 14.53
CA GLU A 150 -6.75 -9.14 13.66
C GLU A 150 -5.94 -8.50 12.52
N LEU A 151 -4.71 -8.98 12.33
CA LEU A 151 -3.86 -8.59 11.21
C LEU A 151 -3.54 -9.79 10.31
N VAL A 152 -3.97 -9.68 9.05
CA VAL A 152 -3.79 -10.72 8.04
C VAL A 152 -2.61 -10.41 7.13
N PHE A 153 -1.67 -11.34 7.01
CA PHE A 153 -0.60 -11.32 6.02
C PHE A 153 -0.86 -12.37 4.95
N VAL A 154 -0.87 -11.96 3.69
CA VAL A 154 -0.98 -12.91 2.57
C VAL A 154 0.39 -13.52 2.31
N ARG A 155 0.48 -14.85 2.20
CA ARG A 155 1.76 -15.56 2.00
C ARG A 155 2.24 -15.52 0.54
N ASP A 156 2.36 -14.32 -0.01
CA ASP A 156 2.84 -14.05 -1.37
C ASP A 156 4.37 -14.25 -1.51
N ARG A 157 4.93 -13.94 -2.68
CA ARG A 157 6.38 -14.07 -2.92
C ARG A 157 7.21 -13.24 -1.94
N ASN A 158 6.76 -12.03 -1.62
CA ASN A 158 7.48 -11.13 -0.72
C ASN A 158 7.44 -11.66 0.72
N PHE A 159 6.28 -12.13 1.19
CA PHE A 159 6.18 -12.84 2.47
C PHE A 159 7.11 -14.05 2.51
N ASN A 160 7.12 -14.88 1.46
CA ASN A 160 7.93 -16.09 1.45
C ASN A 160 9.44 -15.79 1.53
N ASN A 161 9.89 -14.70 0.93
CA ASN A 161 11.29 -14.26 1.04
C ASN A 161 11.64 -13.83 2.48
N SER A 162 10.71 -13.19 3.19
CA SER A 162 10.90 -12.73 4.58
C SER A 162 10.35 -13.71 5.64
N HIS A 163 9.90 -14.88 5.23
CA HIS A 163 9.21 -15.86 6.07
C HIS A 163 10.07 -16.22 7.29
N SER A 164 11.34 -16.57 7.06
CA SER A 164 12.28 -16.91 8.14
C SER A 164 12.41 -15.80 9.17
N ASN A 165 12.47 -14.53 8.74
CA ASN A 165 12.62 -13.38 9.62
C ASN A 165 11.36 -13.15 10.45
N PHE A 166 10.18 -13.19 9.80
CA PHE A 166 8.89 -13.07 10.48
C PHE A 166 8.73 -14.12 11.59
N TYR A 167 8.98 -15.40 11.29
CA TYR A 167 8.85 -16.47 12.28
C TYR A 167 9.96 -16.43 13.34
N SER A 168 11.15 -15.95 13.00
CA SER A 168 12.21 -15.71 13.99
C SER A 168 11.80 -14.62 14.98
N ALA A 169 11.20 -13.52 14.51
CA ALA A 169 10.69 -12.46 15.38
C ALA A 169 9.60 -12.98 16.33
N ALA A 170 8.63 -13.73 15.81
CA ALA A 170 7.59 -14.36 16.65
C ALA A 170 8.18 -15.33 17.68
N LYS A 171 9.15 -16.16 17.27
CA LYS A 171 9.80 -17.15 18.14
C LYS A 171 10.64 -16.52 19.24
N ILE A 172 11.41 -15.48 18.94
CA ILE A 172 12.21 -14.73 19.93
C ILE A 172 11.30 -14.17 21.03
N ASN A 173 10.14 -13.66 20.62
CA ASN A 173 9.16 -13.09 21.53
C ASN A 173 8.18 -14.13 22.14
N LYS A 174 8.42 -15.43 21.91
CA LYS A 174 7.65 -16.55 22.49
C LYS A 174 6.15 -16.51 22.17
N VAL A 175 5.78 -15.97 21.02
CA VAL A 175 4.38 -15.93 20.59
C VAL A 175 3.94 -17.33 20.13
N PRO A 176 2.79 -17.84 20.63
CA PRO A 176 2.23 -19.11 20.18
C PRO A 176 1.98 -19.11 18.68
N TYR A 177 2.44 -20.17 18.01
CA TYR A 177 2.24 -20.36 16.58
C TYR A 177 1.52 -21.68 16.31
N LYS A 178 0.49 -21.62 15.46
CA LYS A 178 -0.20 -22.79 14.93
C LYS A 178 0.01 -22.89 13.42
N GLY A 179 0.73 -23.92 13.01
CA GLY A 179 0.98 -24.23 11.61
C GLY A 179 -0.21 -24.86 10.91
N ILE A 180 -0.02 -25.13 9.61
CA ILE A 180 -1.04 -25.75 8.74
C ILE A 180 -1.38 -27.20 9.18
N ASN A 181 -0.51 -27.84 9.96
CA ASN A 181 -0.60 -29.25 10.36
C ASN A 181 -0.55 -29.46 11.89
N ASP A 182 -0.67 -28.39 12.68
CA ASP A 182 -0.76 -28.46 14.16
C ASP A 182 -2.23 -28.44 14.62
#